data_AF-A0A5C3QT38-F1
#
_entry.id   AF-A0A5C3QT38-F1
#
_cell.length_a   1.000
_cell.length_b   1.000
_cell.length_c   1.000
_cell.angle_alpha   90.00
_cell.angle_beta   90.00
_cell.angle_gamma   90.00
#
_symmetry.space_group_name_H-M   'P 1'
#
loop_
_entity.id
_entity.type
_entity.pdbx_description
1 polymer ?
#
loop_
_entity_poly.entity_id
_entity_poly.type
_entity_poly.pdbx_seq_one_letter_code
_entity_poly.pdbx_strand_id
1 'polypeptide(L)'
;MIVYTVDHYSPAKIHHKPTRAPPALPADLLYDIFQLVIQNDTFTGLEMAQSPWNLAAVCKNWRSICITSPKLWTRFHLNNHRCRLTGTFDDNQVCVNGLSLRRCYIQLERSKDLPLSVDSRTFETRSCKRSILRTIAGQRHRWNALRFDAEAKALEDFPKLILYKENLHRLHSLQYHCRTTSLLGFSLPFGATSLTSLVSLHILYWGGTVTSVVPTQFPWSQLQNLYLDGYSGKGNAVSLLTVLSLSTSLVAFKLQTRDLSFSKDTEEFDLTKFPPDSIILHHLTHLDFDIRTPDSLYHLLPYIRTPALDVIFLGPLSNYDIQVVTDLVKRSGCKPTCLDMAFVYRPSFEQLLQRLDNLEELAIHGWEDTSEEDASDCNEVLAPLLRVEGSPFFHPRLRRLSISNLQFDPDLLVHVVESRLSTVPEREERIPLTVLEMCHFPKENNSTLFGFYKTMLRDRLSQYESGAFMLVFDPKAFNSRNRLQRRF
;
A
#
# COMPACT_ATOMS: atom_id res chain seq x y z
N MET A 1 -31.53 -17.06 26.12
CA MET A 1 -31.34 -18.42 25.56
C MET A 1 -32.34 -18.54 24.42
N ILE A 2 -31.92 -18.20 23.19
CA ILE A 2 -32.80 -18.15 22.02
C ILE A 2 -32.75 -19.54 21.37
N VAL A 3 -33.86 -20.26 21.44
CA VAL A 3 -34.02 -21.58 20.83
C VAL A 3 -34.45 -21.36 19.39
N TYR A 4 -33.57 -21.67 18.44
CA TYR A 4 -33.93 -21.75 17.02
C TYR A 4 -34.62 -23.09 16.77
N THR A 5 -35.91 -23.05 16.45
CA THR A 5 -36.64 -24.16 15.84
C THR A 5 -36.20 -24.30 14.39
N VAL A 6 -35.58 -25.43 14.05
CA VAL A 6 -35.22 -25.79 12.68
C VAL A 6 -36.45 -26.44 12.05
N ASP A 7 -37.13 -25.72 11.16
CA ASP A 7 -38.18 -26.28 10.33
C ASP A 7 -37.60 -27.27 9.33
N HIS A 8 -38.07 -28.52 9.39
CA HIS A 8 -37.76 -29.57 8.43
C HIS A 8 -38.45 -29.30 7.09
N TYR A 9 -37.77 -28.53 6.22
CA TYR A 9 -38.12 -28.43 4.80
C TYR A 9 -37.77 -29.74 4.09
N SER A 10 -38.79 -30.42 3.56
CA SER A 10 -38.65 -31.56 2.65
C SER A 10 -38.09 -31.08 1.29
N PRO A 11 -36.96 -31.60 0.79
CA PRO A 11 -36.36 -31.12 -0.45
C PRO A 11 -37.19 -31.59 -1.65
N ALA A 12 -37.82 -30.64 -2.34
CA ALA A 12 -38.38 -30.86 -3.67
C ALA A 12 -37.27 -31.37 -4.61
N LYS A 13 -37.44 -32.56 -5.18
CA LYS A 13 -36.55 -33.13 -6.20
C LYS A 13 -36.63 -32.30 -7.49
N ILE A 14 -35.84 -31.23 -7.58
CA ILE A 14 -35.62 -30.52 -8.83
C ILE A 14 -34.71 -31.39 -9.69
N HIS A 15 -35.30 -32.05 -10.69
CA HIS A 15 -34.55 -32.74 -11.74
C HIS A 15 -33.85 -31.71 -12.64
N HIS A 16 -32.71 -31.18 -12.19
CA HIS A 16 -31.80 -30.46 -13.06
C HIS A 16 -31.30 -31.42 -14.14
N LYS A 17 -31.73 -31.23 -15.39
CA LYS A 17 -31.07 -31.84 -16.55
C LYS A 17 -29.57 -31.51 -16.44
N PRO A 18 -28.66 -32.47 -16.63
CA PRO A 18 -27.22 -32.20 -16.60
C PRO A 18 -26.90 -31.17 -17.68
N THR A 19 -26.72 -29.92 -17.26
CA THR A 19 -26.17 -28.87 -18.09
C THR A 19 -24.80 -29.35 -18.55
N ARG A 20 -24.60 -29.37 -19.87
CA ARG A 20 -23.34 -29.77 -20.52
C ARG A 20 -22.21 -29.08 -19.76
N ALA A 21 -21.27 -29.87 -19.20
CA ALA A 21 -20.17 -29.31 -18.43
C ALA A 21 -19.48 -28.24 -19.30
N PRO A 22 -19.24 -27.03 -18.77
CA PRO A 22 -18.55 -26.00 -19.53
C PRO A 22 -17.21 -26.56 -20.03
N PRO A 23 -16.76 -26.16 -21.23
CA PRO A 23 -15.47 -26.61 -21.76
C PRO A 23 -14.39 -26.36 -20.71
N ALA A 24 -13.58 -27.40 -20.44
CA ALA A 24 -12.54 -27.33 -19.43
C ALA A 24 -11.53 -26.24 -19.83
N LEU A 25 -11.23 -25.34 -18.89
CA LEU A 25 -10.17 -24.34 -19.08
C LEU A 25 -8.82 -25.04 -19.33
N PRO A 26 -7.99 -24.54 -20.27
CA PRO A 26 -6.61 -24.98 -20.42
C PRO A 26 -5.84 -24.95 -19.10
N ALA A 27 -4.90 -25.89 -18.93
CA ALA A 27 -4.12 -26.03 -17.70
C ALA A 27 -3.31 -24.76 -17.37
N ASP A 28 -2.81 -24.06 -18.38
CA ASP A 28 -2.01 -22.84 -18.21
C ASP A 28 -2.85 -21.69 -17.65
N LEU A 29 -4.07 -21.50 -18.16
CA LEU A 29 -5.00 -20.49 -17.63
C LEU A 29 -5.42 -20.81 -16.18
N LEU A 30 -5.63 -22.09 -15.86
CA LEU A 30 -5.89 -22.51 -14.49
C LEU A 30 -4.69 -22.23 -13.57
N TYR A 31 -3.47 -22.45 -14.06
CA TYR A 31 -2.25 -22.13 -13.32
C TYR A 31 -2.13 -20.63 -13.05
N ASP A 32 -2.40 -19.78 -14.03
CA ASP A 32 -2.37 -18.32 -13.87
C ASP A 32 -3.43 -17.85 -12.86
N ILE A 33 -4.64 -18.40 -12.92
CA ILE A 33 -5.68 -18.16 -11.91
C ILE A 33 -5.18 -18.59 -10.53
N PHE A 34 -4.55 -19.76 -10.39
CA PHE A 34 -4.01 -20.22 -9.11
C PHE A 34 -2.91 -19.31 -8.58
N GLN A 35 -2.03 -18.79 -9.45
CA GLN A 35 -1.02 -17.81 -9.09
C GLN A 35 -1.68 -16.54 -8.55
N LEU A 36 -2.70 -16.02 -9.23
CA LEU A 36 -3.43 -14.83 -8.77
C LEU A 36 -4.14 -15.06 -7.44
N VAL A 37 -4.75 -16.23 -7.24
CA VAL A 37 -5.38 -16.61 -5.96
C VAL A 37 -4.35 -16.63 -4.84
N ILE A 38 -3.18 -17.24 -5.05
CA ILE A 38 -2.09 -17.29 -4.07
C ILE A 38 -1.48 -15.90 -3.83
N GLN A 39 -1.38 -15.08 -4.88
CA GLN A 39 -0.84 -13.72 -4.81
C GLN A 39 -1.72 -12.80 -3.98
N ASN A 40 -3.03 -12.87 -4.20
CA ASN A 40 -4.05 -12.08 -3.52
C ASN A 40 -4.52 -12.70 -2.20
N ASP A 41 -3.92 -13.80 -1.74
CA ASP A 41 -4.16 -14.38 -0.41
C ASP A 41 -3.53 -13.48 0.67
N THR A 42 -3.89 -12.20 0.65
CA THR A 42 -3.56 -11.20 1.68
C THR A 42 -4.51 -11.46 2.85
N PHE A 43 -4.22 -12.54 3.59
CA PHE A 43 -4.71 -12.90 4.91
C PHE A 43 -5.96 -12.11 5.36
N THR A 44 -7.14 -12.46 4.84
CA THR A 44 -8.43 -11.82 5.20
C THR A 44 -8.91 -12.23 6.61
N GLY A 45 -8.02 -12.68 7.49
CA GLY A 45 -8.34 -13.21 8.82
C GLY A 45 -9.09 -14.55 8.81
N LEU A 46 -9.66 -14.95 7.68
CA LEU A 46 -10.26 -16.27 7.50
C LEU A 46 -9.14 -17.30 7.31
N GLU A 47 -8.75 -17.94 8.41
CA GLU A 47 -7.75 -19.03 8.54
C GLU A 47 -7.97 -20.24 7.60
N MET A 48 -8.96 -20.20 6.72
CA MET A 48 -9.42 -21.31 5.90
C MET A 48 -8.71 -21.40 4.54
N ALA A 49 -8.09 -20.32 4.05
CA ALA A 49 -7.33 -20.35 2.82
C ALA A 49 -5.94 -20.97 3.06
N GLN A 50 -5.78 -22.23 2.66
CA GLN A 50 -4.51 -22.95 2.70
C GLN A 50 -4.02 -23.21 1.27
N SER A 51 -4.00 -22.20 0.42
CA SER A 51 -3.41 -22.35 -0.92
C SER A 51 -1.92 -22.73 -0.77
N PRO A 52 -1.40 -23.69 -1.57
CA PRO A 52 -2.03 -24.40 -2.68
C PRO A 52 -2.81 -25.68 -2.31
N TRP A 53 -2.87 -26.07 -1.03
CA TRP A 53 -3.51 -27.32 -0.58
C TRP A 53 -5.00 -27.40 -0.95
N ASN A 54 -5.74 -26.31 -0.76
CA ASN A 54 -7.17 -26.26 -1.10
C ASN A 54 -7.39 -26.46 -2.60
N LEU A 55 -6.57 -25.82 -3.44
CA LEU A 55 -6.62 -25.97 -4.89
C LEU A 55 -6.34 -27.42 -5.31
N ALA A 56 -5.34 -28.05 -4.71
CA ALA A 56 -5.00 -29.45 -4.95
C ALA A 56 -6.05 -30.46 -4.44
N ALA A 57 -6.99 -30.02 -3.60
CA ALA A 57 -8.07 -30.86 -3.06
C ALA A 57 -9.31 -30.89 -3.97
N VAL A 58 -9.49 -29.90 -4.86
CA VAL A 58 -10.72 -29.73 -5.67
C VAL A 58 -10.98 -30.91 -6.60
N CYS A 59 -10.04 -31.23 -7.50
CA CYS A 59 -10.17 -32.35 -8.43
C CYS A 59 -8.80 -32.91 -8.84
N LYS A 60 -8.79 -34.05 -9.54
CA LYS A 60 -7.54 -34.69 -10.01
C LYS A 60 -6.73 -33.77 -10.94
N ASN A 61 -7.41 -33.03 -11.82
CA ASN A 61 -6.75 -32.12 -12.75
C ASN A 61 -6.06 -30.97 -12.01
N TRP A 62 -6.76 -30.29 -11.10
CA TRP A 62 -6.19 -29.20 -10.30
C TRP A 62 -5.04 -29.67 -9.44
N ARG A 63 -5.15 -30.86 -8.85
CA ARG A 63 -4.05 -31.50 -8.12
C ARG A 63 -2.82 -31.71 -8.99
N SER A 64 -3.00 -32.20 -10.21
CA SER A 64 -1.89 -32.40 -11.16
C SER A 64 -1.19 -31.09 -11.41
N ILE A 65 -1.94 -30.04 -11.79
CA ILE A 65 -1.42 -28.68 -12.03
C ILE A 65 -0.66 -28.18 -10.80
N CYS A 66 -1.25 -28.30 -9.60
CA CYS A 66 -0.58 -27.88 -8.37
C CYS A 66 0.74 -28.61 -8.14
N ILE A 67 0.77 -29.95 -8.30
CA ILE A 67 1.97 -30.76 -8.06
C ILE A 67 3.07 -30.46 -9.09
N THR A 68 2.71 -30.25 -10.35
CA THR A 68 3.68 -29.99 -11.43
C THR A 68 4.20 -28.56 -11.46
N SER A 69 3.66 -27.66 -10.63
CA SER A 69 4.00 -26.24 -10.63
C SER A 69 4.66 -25.79 -9.31
N PRO A 70 6.00 -25.94 -9.18
CA PRO A 70 6.76 -25.60 -7.97
C PRO A 70 6.53 -24.19 -7.42
N LYS A 71 6.29 -23.21 -8.30
CA LYS A 71 6.06 -21.81 -7.91
C LYS A 71 4.83 -21.63 -7.00
N LEU A 72 3.85 -22.52 -7.05
CA LEU A 72 2.69 -22.48 -6.15
C LEU A 72 3.04 -22.87 -4.71
N TRP A 73 4.21 -23.47 -4.48
CA TRP A 73 4.66 -23.98 -3.18
C TRP A 73 5.72 -23.09 -2.51
N THR A 74 6.09 -21.95 -3.10
CA THR A 74 7.19 -21.11 -2.58
C THR A 74 6.80 -20.18 -1.43
N ARG A 75 5.50 -20.05 -1.10
CA ARG A 75 5.00 -19.15 -0.05
C ARG A 75 4.64 -19.88 1.24
N PHE A 76 5.38 -19.62 2.30
CA PHE A 76 5.18 -20.25 3.61
C PHE A 76 4.49 -19.30 4.58
N HIS A 77 3.35 -19.73 5.13
CA HIS A 77 2.64 -18.99 6.17
C HIS A 77 2.65 -19.79 7.47
N LEU A 78 3.30 -19.26 8.51
CA LEU A 78 3.43 -19.96 9.80
C LEU A 78 2.17 -19.91 10.67
N ASN A 79 1.20 -19.07 10.32
CA ASN A 79 -0.05 -18.90 11.07
C ASN A 79 -1.12 -19.93 10.76
N ASN A 80 -0.94 -20.72 9.70
CA ASN A 80 -1.91 -21.73 9.29
C ASN A 80 -1.84 -23.00 10.14
N HIS A 81 -1.13 -22.97 11.27
CA HIS A 81 -1.00 -24.08 12.20
C HIS A 81 -1.99 -23.97 13.35
N ARG A 82 -3.01 -24.81 13.33
CA ARG A 82 -3.89 -25.05 14.49
C ARG A 82 -3.22 -26.02 15.45
N CYS A 83 -2.58 -25.45 16.46
CA CYS A 83 -1.93 -26.21 17.51
C CYS A 83 -2.98 -26.94 18.36
N ARG A 84 -2.88 -28.27 18.45
CA ARG A 84 -3.61 -29.05 19.45
C ARG A 84 -2.63 -29.36 20.57
N LEU A 85 -2.82 -28.70 21.70
CA LEU A 85 -1.94 -28.78 22.85
C LEU A 85 -2.49 -29.87 23.77
N THR A 86 -1.62 -30.79 24.20
CA THR A 86 -1.93 -31.76 25.25
C THR A 86 -1.12 -31.40 26.49
N GLY A 87 -1.79 -31.11 27.61
CA GLY A 87 -1.15 -30.77 28.88
C GLY A 87 -1.95 -29.73 29.67
N THR A 88 -1.84 -29.78 31.01
CA THR A 88 -2.45 -28.81 31.92
C THR A 88 -1.56 -27.58 32.03
N PHE A 89 -2.02 -26.45 31.49
CA PHE A 89 -1.64 -25.05 31.79
C PHE A 89 -0.16 -24.61 31.86
N ASP A 90 0.83 -25.46 31.60
CA ASP A 90 2.25 -25.13 31.81
C ASP A 90 3.10 -25.07 30.52
N ASP A 91 4.27 -24.44 30.57
CA ASP A 91 5.21 -24.15 29.46
C ASP A 91 5.68 -25.38 28.64
N ASN A 92 5.29 -26.59 29.07
CA ASN A 92 5.63 -27.87 28.44
C ASN A 92 4.54 -28.41 27.49
N GLN A 93 3.64 -27.57 26.99
CA GLN A 93 2.65 -28.04 26.01
C GLN A 93 3.32 -28.52 24.72
N VAL A 94 3.17 -29.82 24.44
CA VAL A 94 3.60 -30.43 23.20
C VAL A 94 2.46 -30.35 22.20
N CYS A 95 2.77 -29.84 21.00
CA CYS A 95 1.85 -29.93 19.89
C CYS A 95 1.81 -31.35 19.35
N VAL A 96 0.68 -32.03 19.45
CA VAL A 96 0.50 -33.38 18.88
C VAL A 96 0.17 -33.34 17.38
N ASN A 97 -0.07 -32.17 16.81
CA ASN A 97 -0.45 -32.00 15.42
C ASN A 97 0.79 -31.91 14.51
N GLY A 98 1.40 -33.05 14.20
CA GLY A 98 2.54 -33.16 13.26
C GLY A 98 2.20 -32.80 11.80
N LEU A 99 0.93 -32.58 11.47
CA LEU A 99 0.50 -32.33 10.09
C LEU A 99 1.13 -31.07 9.49
N SER A 100 1.27 -29.99 10.26
CA SER A 100 1.84 -28.74 9.74
C SER A 100 3.33 -28.85 9.44
N LEU A 101 4.07 -29.58 10.27
CA LEU A 101 5.48 -29.85 10.00
C LEU A 101 5.63 -30.75 8.76
N ARG A 102 4.80 -31.79 8.63
CA ARG A 102 4.76 -32.63 7.42
C ARG A 102 4.41 -31.83 6.17
N ARG A 103 3.42 -30.93 6.25
CA ARG A 103 3.06 -30.02 5.17
C ARG A 103 4.21 -29.08 4.80
N CYS A 104 4.94 -28.56 5.79
CA CYS A 104 6.14 -27.76 5.56
C CYS A 104 7.18 -28.54 4.75
N TYR A 105 7.50 -29.79 5.13
CA TYR A 105 8.44 -30.62 4.38
C TYR A 105 7.99 -30.88 2.93
N ILE A 106 6.73 -31.29 2.74
CA ILE A 106 6.18 -31.53 1.40
C ILE A 106 6.20 -30.24 0.56
N GLN A 107 5.89 -29.11 1.17
CA GLN A 107 5.91 -27.82 0.49
C GLN A 107 7.34 -27.42 0.09
N LEU A 108 8.33 -27.63 0.97
CA LEU A 108 9.74 -27.42 0.65
C LEU A 108 10.21 -28.30 -0.50
N GLU A 109 9.90 -29.60 -0.45
CA GLU A 109 10.19 -30.56 -1.52
C GLU A 109 9.60 -30.10 -2.86
N ARG A 110 8.32 -29.71 -2.87
CA ARG A 110 7.62 -29.27 -4.07
C ARG A 110 8.09 -27.93 -4.61
N SER A 111 8.58 -27.05 -3.74
CA SER A 111 9.14 -25.75 -4.14
C SER A 111 10.48 -25.87 -4.89
N LYS A 112 11.11 -27.06 -4.87
CA LYS A 112 12.43 -27.35 -5.49
C LYS A 112 13.49 -26.37 -5.01
N ASP A 113 14.20 -25.70 -5.92
CA ASP A 113 15.22 -24.68 -5.62
C ASP A 113 14.72 -23.24 -5.82
N LEU A 114 13.41 -23.06 -6.04
CA LEU A 114 12.86 -21.73 -6.30
C LEU A 114 12.98 -20.82 -5.07
N PRO A 115 13.05 -19.49 -5.27
CA PRO A 115 13.10 -18.55 -4.17
C PRO A 115 11.83 -18.62 -3.30
N LEU A 116 12.02 -18.51 -1.98
CA LEU A 116 10.98 -18.68 -0.98
C LEU A 116 10.50 -17.33 -0.43
N SER A 117 9.20 -17.22 -0.18
CA SER A 117 8.60 -16.12 0.59
C SER A 117 8.11 -16.67 1.91
N VAL A 118 8.60 -16.14 3.03
CA VAL A 118 8.28 -16.62 4.37
C VAL A 118 7.53 -15.56 5.13
N ASP A 119 6.33 -15.89 5.61
CA ASP A 119 5.47 -15.04 6.42
C ASP A 119 5.29 -15.65 7.83
N SER A 120 5.86 -14.95 8.80
CA SER A 120 5.90 -15.27 10.22
C SER A 120 5.28 -14.16 11.07
N ARG A 121 4.10 -13.64 10.68
CA ARG A 121 3.28 -12.80 11.57
C ARG A 121 2.93 -13.61 12.84
N THR A 122 2.91 -13.05 14.05
CA THR A 122 2.60 -13.78 15.32
C THR A 122 3.62 -14.86 15.73
N PHE A 123 4.73 -14.40 16.30
CA PHE A 123 5.71 -15.27 16.93
C PHE A 123 5.26 -15.75 18.32
N GLU A 124 4.15 -16.49 18.38
CA GLU A 124 3.85 -17.23 19.59
C GLU A 124 4.98 -18.23 19.85
N THR A 125 5.49 -18.28 21.08
CA THR A 125 6.63 -19.11 21.53
C THR A 125 6.39 -20.62 21.46
N ARG A 126 5.32 -21.07 20.80
CA ARG A 126 4.95 -22.48 20.70
C ARG A 126 6.03 -23.29 19.98
N SER A 127 6.35 -24.44 20.55
CA SER A 127 7.38 -25.37 20.08
C SER A 127 7.20 -25.81 18.62
N CYS A 128 5.95 -25.97 18.16
CA CYS A 128 5.62 -26.34 16.78
C CYS A 128 5.98 -25.28 15.75
N LYS A 129 5.62 -24.00 15.99
CA LYS A 129 5.97 -22.87 15.10
C LYS A 129 7.49 -22.73 15.01
N ARG A 130 8.19 -22.83 16.14
CA ARG A 130 9.66 -22.85 16.20
C ARG A 130 10.25 -23.99 15.36
N SER A 131 9.66 -25.19 15.42
CA SER A 131 10.12 -26.34 14.63
C SER A 131 9.91 -26.12 13.13
N ILE A 132 8.75 -25.62 12.72
CA ILE A 132 8.47 -25.30 11.30
C ILE A 132 9.42 -24.21 10.81
N LEU A 133 9.63 -23.15 11.59
CA LEU A 133 10.56 -22.07 11.22
C LEU A 133 11.99 -22.60 11.11
N ARG A 134 12.48 -23.42 12.05
CA ARG A 134 13.81 -24.04 11.95
C ARG A 134 13.96 -24.84 10.65
N THR A 135 12.94 -25.63 10.30
CA THR A 135 12.92 -26.38 9.04
C THR A 135 13.03 -25.45 7.82
N ILE A 136 12.29 -24.34 7.79
CA ILE A 136 12.33 -23.37 6.67
C ILE A 136 13.62 -22.53 6.68
N ALA A 137 14.16 -22.21 7.86
CA ALA A 137 15.42 -21.47 8.04
C ALA A 137 16.65 -22.28 7.59
N GLY A 138 16.53 -23.61 7.53
CA GLY A 138 17.47 -24.46 6.81
C GLY A 138 17.59 -24.11 5.32
N GLN A 139 16.57 -23.49 4.74
CA GLN A 139 16.50 -23.04 3.35
C GLN A 139 16.64 -21.52 3.19
N ARG A 140 17.20 -20.83 4.19
CA ARG A 140 17.35 -19.35 4.21
C ARG A 140 18.09 -18.75 3.01
N HIS A 141 19.02 -19.49 2.44
CA HIS A 141 19.76 -19.08 1.24
C HIS A 141 18.84 -18.90 0.00
N ARG A 142 17.60 -19.41 0.05
CA ARG A 142 16.58 -19.24 -0.98
C ARG A 142 15.56 -18.16 -0.64
N TRP A 143 15.61 -17.56 0.55
CA TRP A 143 14.59 -16.57 0.95
C TRP A 143 14.71 -15.33 0.08
N ASN A 144 13.64 -14.99 -0.61
CA ASN A 144 13.49 -13.79 -1.42
C ASN A 144 12.66 -12.72 -0.74
N ALA A 145 11.67 -13.13 0.05
CA ALA A 145 10.87 -12.24 0.86
C ALA A 145 10.71 -12.80 2.27
N LEU A 146 10.84 -11.95 3.28
CA LEU A 146 10.63 -12.30 4.67
C LEU A 146 9.68 -11.27 5.29
N ARG A 147 8.55 -11.74 5.82
CA ARG A 147 7.70 -10.97 6.70
C ARG A 147 7.76 -11.56 8.09
N PHE A 148 8.13 -10.76 9.08
CA PHE A 148 8.20 -11.24 10.46
C PHE A 148 7.67 -10.20 11.45
N ASP A 149 7.02 -10.70 12.49
CA ASP A 149 6.49 -9.89 13.59
C ASP A 149 7.40 -10.04 14.80
N ALA A 150 7.97 -8.93 15.24
CA ALA A 150 8.96 -8.88 16.29
C ALA A 150 8.35 -8.35 17.58
N GLU A 151 7.80 -9.28 18.35
CA GLU A 151 7.68 -9.07 19.79
C GLU A 151 9.07 -9.14 20.42
N ALA A 152 9.31 -8.39 21.49
CA ALA A 152 10.65 -8.28 22.11
C ALA A 152 11.29 -9.65 22.39
N LYS A 153 10.51 -10.59 22.95
CA LYS A 153 10.95 -11.97 23.22
C LYS A 153 11.25 -12.77 21.94
N ALA A 154 10.51 -12.50 20.87
CA ALA A 154 10.74 -13.14 19.58
C ALA A 154 12.07 -12.70 18.96
N LEU A 155 12.45 -11.42 19.11
CA LEU A 155 13.74 -10.92 18.63
C LEU A 155 14.93 -11.60 19.31
N GLU A 156 14.83 -11.91 20.60
CA GLU A 156 15.89 -12.63 21.33
C GLU A 156 16.01 -14.10 20.90
N ASP A 157 14.87 -14.72 20.55
CA ASP A 157 14.84 -16.13 20.17
C ASP A 157 15.14 -16.35 18.69
N PHE A 158 14.82 -15.41 17.82
CA PHE A 158 14.97 -15.58 16.38
C PHE A 158 16.41 -15.88 15.91
N PRO A 159 17.47 -15.20 16.42
CA PRO A 159 18.86 -15.58 16.11
C PRO A 159 19.16 -17.04 16.47
N LYS A 160 18.62 -17.52 17.61
CA LYS A 160 18.77 -18.91 18.07
C LYS A 160 18.08 -19.91 17.14
N LEU A 161 17.08 -19.46 16.37
CA LEU A 161 16.33 -20.30 15.44
C LEU A 161 16.96 -20.36 14.04
N ILE A 162 17.72 -19.34 13.63
CA ILE A 162 18.32 -19.29 12.30
C ILE A 162 19.69 -19.98 12.20
N LEU A 163 20.34 -20.30 13.34
CA LEU A 163 21.70 -20.86 13.44
C LEU A 163 22.76 -19.93 12.81
N TYR A 164 23.76 -19.56 13.61
CA TYR A 164 24.73 -18.45 13.49
C TYR A 164 25.47 -18.16 12.16
N LYS A 165 25.23 -18.87 11.05
CA LYS A 165 25.76 -18.50 9.72
C LYS A 165 24.65 -17.88 8.88
N GLU A 166 24.48 -16.58 9.03
CA GLU A 166 23.48 -15.83 8.27
C GLU A 166 23.89 -15.76 6.81
N ASN A 167 23.03 -16.27 5.94
CA ASN A 167 23.21 -16.16 4.50
C ASN A 167 21.88 -15.76 3.88
N LEU A 168 21.60 -14.46 3.90
CA LEU A 168 20.39 -13.83 3.39
C LEU A 168 20.65 -13.04 2.10
N HIS A 169 21.70 -13.39 1.35
CA HIS A 169 22.10 -12.72 0.10
C HIS A 169 21.04 -12.74 -1.01
N ARG A 170 19.97 -13.53 -0.90
CA ARG A 170 18.85 -13.53 -1.85
C ARG A 170 17.62 -12.77 -1.36
N LEU A 171 17.67 -12.21 -0.15
CA LEU A 171 16.52 -11.55 0.45
C LEU A 171 16.34 -10.16 -0.17
N HIS A 172 15.35 -10.01 -1.05
CA HIS A 172 15.05 -8.77 -1.76
C HIS A 172 14.01 -7.91 -1.06
N SER A 173 13.09 -8.53 -0.30
CA SER A 173 12.03 -7.83 0.41
C SER A 173 11.96 -8.24 1.88
N LEU A 174 11.98 -7.26 2.77
CA LEU A 174 11.86 -7.44 4.20
C LEU A 174 10.68 -6.63 4.73
N GLN A 175 9.73 -7.31 5.37
CA GLN A 175 8.65 -6.67 6.10
C GLN A 175 8.78 -6.95 7.60
N TYR A 176 8.92 -5.88 8.38
CA TYR A 176 9.23 -5.92 9.80
C TYR A 176 8.15 -5.25 10.63
N HIS A 177 7.54 -5.98 11.57
CA HIS A 177 6.58 -5.41 12.51
C HIS A 177 7.29 -5.00 13.80
N CYS A 178 7.40 -3.69 14.04
CA CYS A 178 8.05 -3.13 15.22
C CYS A 178 7.02 -2.92 16.34
N ARG A 179 6.70 -3.96 17.12
CA ARG A 179 5.74 -3.86 18.25
C ARG A 179 6.37 -3.57 19.60
N THR A 180 7.68 -3.38 19.66
CA THR A 180 8.38 -3.21 20.93
C THR A 180 7.92 -1.93 21.61
N THR A 181 7.30 -2.10 22.79
CA THR A 181 6.85 -1.01 23.67
C THR A 181 8.03 -0.24 24.28
N SER A 182 9.19 -0.88 24.36
CA SER A 182 10.44 -0.24 24.74
C SER A 182 10.96 0.59 23.57
N LEU A 183 11.35 1.84 23.85
CA LEU A 183 12.00 2.85 23.00
C LEU A 183 13.27 2.40 22.23
N LEU A 184 13.57 1.10 22.23
CA LEU A 184 14.72 0.49 21.60
C LEU A 184 14.47 0.46 20.10
N GLY A 185 15.28 1.23 19.37
CA GLY A 185 15.10 1.53 17.96
C GLY A 185 15.07 0.33 17.01
N PHE A 186 15.09 0.62 15.72
CA PHE A 186 15.12 -0.38 14.66
C PHE A 186 16.26 -1.38 14.89
N SER A 187 15.95 -2.61 15.29
CA SER A 187 16.92 -3.69 15.50
C SER A 187 16.45 -4.92 14.74
N LEU A 188 17.37 -5.52 13.99
CA LEU A 188 17.11 -6.73 13.24
C LEU A 188 17.63 -7.93 14.01
N PRO A 189 16.92 -9.07 13.96
CA PRO A 189 17.36 -10.29 14.63
C PRO A 189 18.45 -11.04 13.83
N PHE A 190 19.04 -10.39 12.83
CA PHE A 190 20.16 -10.87 12.04
C PHE A 190 21.10 -9.70 11.75
N GLY A 191 22.38 -10.03 11.57
CA GLY A 191 23.42 -9.13 11.11
C GLY A 191 23.07 -8.49 9.78
N ALA A 192 23.11 -7.16 9.77
CA ALA A 192 22.68 -6.37 8.62
C ALA A 192 23.58 -6.57 7.38
N THR A 193 24.81 -7.03 7.58
CA THR A 193 25.76 -7.39 6.51
C THR A 193 25.31 -8.60 5.68
N SER A 194 24.36 -9.40 6.17
CA SER A 194 23.83 -10.55 5.43
C SER A 194 22.80 -10.17 4.34
N LEU A 195 22.37 -8.90 4.31
CA LEU A 195 21.27 -8.40 3.49
C LEU A 195 21.73 -7.72 2.20
N THR A 196 22.78 -8.23 1.56
CA THR A 196 23.45 -7.60 0.40
C THR A 196 22.61 -7.47 -0.87
N SER A 197 21.37 -7.97 -0.89
CA SER A 197 20.46 -7.85 -2.03
C SER A 197 19.08 -7.33 -1.62
N LEU A 198 18.97 -6.74 -0.44
CA LEU A 198 17.74 -6.14 0.05
C LEU A 198 17.44 -4.85 -0.70
N VAL A 199 16.32 -4.85 -1.42
CA VAL A 199 15.87 -3.73 -2.27
C VAL A 199 14.62 -3.07 -1.70
N SER A 200 13.81 -3.81 -0.95
CA SER A 200 12.54 -3.33 -0.38
C SER A 200 12.48 -3.58 1.12
N LEU A 201 12.20 -2.52 1.88
CA LEU A 201 12.00 -2.55 3.32
C LEU A 201 10.63 -1.97 3.67
N HIS A 202 9.82 -2.74 4.39
CA HIS A 202 8.51 -2.32 4.88
C HIS A 202 8.45 -2.47 6.40
N ILE A 203 8.45 -1.36 7.12
CA ILE A 203 8.38 -1.35 8.57
C ILE A 203 6.97 -0.96 9.01
N LEU A 204 6.37 -1.76 9.89
CA LEU A 204 5.09 -1.45 10.52
C LEU A 204 5.29 -1.00 11.96
N TYR A 205 4.59 0.04 12.37
CA TYR A 205 4.52 0.58 13.73
C TYR A 205 5.87 1.04 14.29
N TRP A 206 6.74 1.58 13.43
CA TRP A 206 8.04 2.06 13.88
C TRP A 206 7.93 3.25 14.83
N GLY A 207 8.67 3.18 15.95
CA GLY A 207 8.78 4.24 16.94
C GLY A 207 9.49 5.51 16.48
N GLY A 208 10.30 5.44 15.41
CA GLY A 208 11.10 6.55 14.91
C GLY A 208 12.46 6.74 15.57
N THR A 209 12.91 5.81 16.42
CA THR A 209 14.26 5.82 16.97
C THR A 209 15.19 5.00 16.09
N VAL A 210 16.24 5.62 15.56
CA VAL A 210 17.41 4.92 15.00
C VAL A 210 18.50 4.96 16.06
N THR A 211 18.92 3.80 16.58
CA THR A 211 20.07 3.75 17.50
C THR A 211 21.35 3.99 16.72
N SER A 212 22.34 4.68 17.30
CA SER A 212 23.58 5.09 16.62
C SER A 212 24.40 3.95 15.97
N VAL A 213 24.15 2.70 16.36
CA VAL A 213 24.88 1.51 15.88
C VAL A 213 24.34 0.96 14.56
N VAL A 214 23.05 1.13 14.29
CA VAL A 214 22.36 0.51 13.15
C VAL A 214 22.55 1.23 11.80
N PRO A 215 22.76 2.57 11.73
CA PRO A 215 22.94 3.31 10.48
C PRO A 215 24.04 2.78 9.57
N THR A 216 25.17 2.32 10.12
CA THR A 216 26.37 2.07 9.30
C THR A 216 26.47 0.65 8.77
N GLN A 217 25.81 -0.32 9.40
CA GLN A 217 25.90 -1.73 8.99
C GLN A 217 24.76 -2.16 8.08
N PHE A 218 23.61 -1.46 8.17
CA PHE A 218 22.46 -1.79 7.35
C PHE A 218 22.60 -1.20 5.94
N PRO A 219 22.26 -1.97 4.89
CA PRO A 219 22.51 -1.56 3.52
C PRO A 219 21.42 -0.60 3.02
N TRP A 220 21.33 0.58 3.63
CA TRP A 220 20.36 1.62 3.28
C TRP A 220 20.53 2.09 1.84
N SER A 221 21.76 2.22 1.37
CA SER A 221 22.08 2.81 0.06
C SER A 221 21.58 2.02 -1.14
N GLN A 222 21.29 0.72 -1.00
CA GLN A 222 20.73 -0.13 -2.06
C GLN A 222 19.19 -0.24 -2.02
N LEU A 223 18.55 0.29 -0.97
CA LEU A 223 17.09 0.27 -0.89
C LEU A 223 16.50 1.11 -2.03
N GLN A 224 15.59 0.51 -2.78
CA GLN A 224 14.77 1.20 -3.77
C GLN A 224 13.38 1.50 -3.22
N ASN A 225 12.88 0.69 -2.29
CA ASN A 225 11.53 0.85 -1.74
C ASN A 225 11.58 0.89 -0.22
N LEU A 226 11.08 1.98 0.37
CA LEU A 226 10.95 2.14 1.81
C LEU A 226 9.52 2.50 2.17
N TYR A 227 8.86 1.61 2.90
CA TYR A 227 7.49 1.80 3.37
C TYR A 227 7.46 1.83 4.90
N LEU A 228 6.93 2.89 5.49
CA LEU A 228 6.78 3.07 6.92
C LEU A 228 5.29 3.19 7.27
N ASP A 229 4.65 2.10 7.65
CA ASP A 229 3.22 2.08 7.95
C ASP A 229 2.95 2.17 9.46
N GLY A 230 2.09 3.08 9.89
CA GLY A 230 1.82 3.30 11.31
C GLY A 230 3.02 3.88 12.07
N TYR A 231 3.89 4.62 11.39
CA TYR A 231 4.98 5.37 12.04
C TYR A 231 4.39 6.23 13.15
N SER A 232 5.01 6.25 14.34
CA SER A 232 4.41 6.93 15.50
C SER A 232 5.04 8.27 15.82
N GLY A 233 6.12 8.68 15.14
CA GLY A 233 6.74 9.99 15.34
C GLY A 233 7.30 10.25 16.74
N LYS A 234 7.23 9.29 17.67
CA LYS A 234 7.82 9.41 19.01
C LYS A 234 9.34 9.59 18.95
N GLY A 235 9.95 9.31 17.79
CA GLY A 235 11.30 9.69 17.45
C GLY A 235 11.36 10.96 16.60
N ASN A 236 12.34 11.81 16.95
CA ASN A 236 12.79 12.99 16.22
C ASN A 236 12.79 12.81 14.69
N ALA A 237 12.33 13.83 13.95
CA ALA A 237 12.46 13.92 12.48
C ALA A 237 13.89 13.63 11.97
N VAL A 238 14.92 13.95 12.77
CA VAL A 238 16.33 13.60 12.55
C VAL A 238 16.53 12.13 12.22
N SER A 239 15.83 11.20 12.88
CA SER A 239 15.97 9.77 12.60
C SER A 239 15.51 9.42 11.19
N LEU A 240 14.36 9.98 10.79
CA LEU A 240 13.82 9.76 9.46
C LEU A 240 14.69 10.42 8.39
N LEU A 241 15.13 11.67 8.63
CA LEU A 241 16.08 12.38 7.77
C LEU A 241 17.41 11.61 7.65
N THR A 242 17.90 11.01 8.72
CA THR A 242 19.10 10.15 8.70
C THR A 242 18.88 8.92 7.82
N VAL A 243 17.74 8.24 7.95
CA VAL A 243 17.43 7.09 7.10
C VAL A 243 17.34 7.49 5.63
N LEU A 244 16.70 8.61 5.33
CA LEU A 244 16.57 9.13 3.96
C LEU A 244 17.93 9.56 3.39
N SER A 245 18.80 10.20 4.18
CA SER A 245 20.14 10.59 3.71
C SER A 245 21.06 9.40 3.41
N LEU A 246 20.82 8.25 4.07
CA LEU A 246 21.54 7.00 3.81
C LEU A 246 20.93 6.20 2.64
N SER A 247 19.69 6.46 2.26
CA SER A 247 18.93 5.70 1.25
C SER A 247 19.00 6.35 -0.13
N THR A 248 20.20 6.47 -0.69
CA THR A 248 20.45 7.25 -1.92
C THR A 248 19.85 6.63 -3.20
N SER A 249 19.57 5.33 -3.24
CA SER A 249 18.97 4.64 -4.40
C SER A 249 17.45 4.55 -4.34
N LEU A 250 16.80 5.30 -3.45
CA LEU A 250 15.37 5.19 -3.20
C LEU A 250 14.56 5.62 -4.43
N VAL A 251 13.67 4.74 -4.88
CA VAL A 251 12.74 4.93 -6.01
C VAL A 251 11.33 5.23 -5.51
N ALA A 252 10.90 4.54 -4.44
CA ALA A 252 9.62 4.75 -3.81
C ALA A 252 9.75 4.90 -2.29
N PHE A 253 9.09 5.94 -1.76
CA PHE A 253 9.01 6.20 -0.34
C PHE A 253 7.55 6.38 0.08
N LYS A 254 7.14 5.63 1.11
CA LYS A 254 5.85 5.78 1.75
C LYS A 254 5.98 5.98 3.24
N LEU A 255 5.26 6.97 3.77
CA LEU A 255 5.13 7.22 5.19
C LEU A 255 3.66 7.35 5.53
N GLN A 256 3.14 6.39 6.28
CA GLN A 256 1.81 6.41 6.87
C GLN A 256 1.89 6.53 8.38
N THR A 257 1.18 7.50 8.95
CA THR A 257 1.22 7.84 10.37
C THR A 257 -0.10 8.43 10.82
N ARG A 258 -0.50 8.07 12.04
CA ARG A 258 -1.68 8.68 12.69
C ARG A 258 -1.33 9.96 13.41
N ASP A 259 -0.08 10.13 13.79
CA ASP A 259 0.38 11.22 14.64
C ASP A 259 1.86 11.51 14.34
N LEU A 260 2.13 12.69 13.79
CA LEU A 260 3.47 13.26 13.65
C LEU A 260 3.68 14.44 14.58
N SER A 261 2.93 14.56 15.68
CA SER A 261 3.20 15.58 16.68
C SER A 261 4.58 15.34 17.30
N PHE A 262 5.57 16.05 16.78
CA PHE A 262 6.87 16.19 17.41
C PHE A 262 6.62 17.02 18.66
N SER A 263 6.52 16.36 19.82
CA SER A 263 6.25 17.05 21.07
C SER A 263 7.30 18.14 21.28
N LYS A 264 6.87 19.38 21.53
CA LYS A 264 7.78 20.48 21.87
C LYS A 264 8.59 20.22 23.14
N ASP A 265 8.13 19.27 23.96
CA ASP A 265 8.68 18.95 25.28
C ASP A 265 9.88 17.97 25.24
N THR A 266 10.16 17.33 24.09
CA THR A 266 11.37 16.53 23.94
C THR A 266 12.53 17.43 23.54
N GLU A 267 13.64 17.34 24.28
CA GLU A 267 14.90 18.08 24.11
C GLU A 267 15.14 18.49 22.65
N GLU A 268 15.34 19.80 22.47
CA GLU A 268 15.51 20.51 21.20
C GLU A 268 16.23 19.65 20.17
N PHE A 269 15.45 19.15 19.22
CA PHE A 269 15.97 18.28 18.18
C PHE A 269 17.00 19.04 17.36
N ASP A 270 18.24 18.53 17.34
CA ASP A 270 19.34 19.16 16.60
C ASP A 270 19.18 18.95 15.08
N LEU A 271 18.19 19.63 14.50
CA LEU A 271 17.98 19.73 13.06
C LEU A 271 19.09 20.53 12.37
N THR A 272 19.98 21.19 13.13
CA THR A 272 21.14 21.89 12.55
C THR A 272 22.09 20.94 11.82
N LYS A 273 22.02 19.63 12.13
CA LYS A 273 22.72 18.56 11.41
C LYS A 273 22.28 18.41 9.95
N PHE A 274 21.08 18.88 9.61
CA PHE A 274 20.55 18.84 8.25
C PHE A 274 20.34 20.27 7.77
N PRO A 275 21.28 20.82 6.98
CA PRO A 275 21.00 22.04 6.25
C PRO A 275 19.76 21.85 5.35
N PRO A 276 18.96 22.91 5.11
CA PRO A 276 17.91 22.86 4.10
C PRO A 276 18.45 22.32 2.77
N ASP A 277 17.66 21.50 2.07
CA ASP A 277 18.03 20.85 0.81
C ASP A 277 19.23 19.88 0.85
N SER A 278 19.74 19.51 2.03
CA SER A 278 20.92 18.64 2.16
C SER A 278 20.68 17.19 1.69
N ILE A 279 19.44 16.70 1.69
CA ILE A 279 19.10 15.34 1.30
C ILE A 279 18.57 15.34 -0.12
N ILE A 280 19.35 14.79 -1.06
CA ILE A 280 18.94 14.69 -2.46
C ILE A 280 18.67 13.23 -2.82
N LEU A 281 17.42 12.91 -3.10
CA LEU A 281 16.96 11.59 -3.50
C LEU A 281 16.81 11.56 -5.02
N HIS A 282 17.93 11.36 -5.73
CA HIS A 282 18.02 11.47 -7.19
C HIS A 282 17.10 10.52 -7.96
N HIS A 283 16.78 9.37 -7.39
CA HIS A 283 16.02 8.32 -8.04
C HIS A 283 14.56 8.25 -7.59
N LEU A 284 14.16 9.11 -6.64
CA LEU A 284 12.83 9.03 -6.05
C LEU A 284 11.80 9.51 -7.06
N THR A 285 11.02 8.58 -7.55
CA THR A 285 9.93 8.79 -8.51
C THR A 285 8.57 8.77 -7.83
N HIS A 286 8.46 8.10 -6.68
CA HIS A 286 7.20 7.90 -5.95
C HIS A 286 7.31 8.38 -4.51
N LEU A 287 6.42 9.28 -4.13
CA LEU A 287 6.33 9.84 -2.78
C LEU A 287 4.90 9.70 -2.27
N ASP A 288 4.71 8.98 -1.18
CA ASP A 288 3.40 8.75 -0.57
C ASP A 288 3.42 9.13 0.92
N PHE A 289 2.75 10.23 1.25
CA PHE A 289 2.59 10.72 2.62
C PHE A 289 1.15 10.56 3.07
N ASP A 290 0.83 9.56 3.88
CA ASP A 290 -0.46 9.43 4.54
C ASP A 290 -0.36 9.84 6.02
N ILE A 291 -0.35 11.15 6.26
CA ILE A 291 -0.16 11.75 7.57
C ILE A 291 -1.49 12.32 8.05
N ARG A 292 -2.03 11.83 9.17
CA ARG A 292 -3.33 12.30 9.69
C ARG A 292 -3.27 13.60 10.48
N THR A 293 -2.10 14.03 10.89
CA THR A 293 -1.90 15.28 11.62
C THR A 293 -1.55 16.40 10.65
N PRO A 294 -2.34 17.50 10.59
CA PRO A 294 -1.98 18.65 9.78
C PRO A 294 -0.66 19.26 10.26
N ASP A 295 -0.02 20.04 9.39
CA ASP A 295 1.21 20.78 9.68
C ASP A 295 2.35 19.85 10.13
N SER A 296 2.53 18.71 9.48
CA SER A 296 3.56 17.74 9.89
C SER A 296 4.69 17.63 8.87
N LEU A 297 4.44 18.03 7.63
CA LEU A 297 5.42 17.90 6.55
C LEU A 297 6.58 18.90 6.66
N TYR A 298 6.39 20.02 7.37
CA TYR A 298 7.40 21.07 7.50
C TYR A 298 8.67 20.63 8.24
N HIS A 299 8.59 19.57 9.04
CA HIS A 299 9.75 19.00 9.72
C HIS A 299 10.62 18.12 8.81
N LEU A 300 10.11 17.74 7.64
CA LEU A 300 10.73 16.75 6.78
C LEU A 300 11.09 17.34 5.41
N LEU A 301 10.11 17.91 4.73
CA LEU A 301 10.24 18.31 3.33
C LEU A 301 11.22 19.45 3.03
N PRO A 302 11.47 20.44 3.93
CA PRO A 302 12.47 21.49 3.66
C PRO A 302 13.90 20.97 3.49
N TYR A 303 14.19 19.77 3.98
CA TYR A 303 15.52 19.18 3.94
C TYR A 303 15.74 18.25 2.72
N ILE A 304 14.69 17.98 1.95
CA ILE A 304 14.67 16.98 0.89
C ILE A 304 14.53 17.65 -0.49
N ARG A 305 15.25 17.10 -1.47
CA ARG A 305 15.06 17.35 -2.92
C ARG A 305 14.88 16.03 -3.67
N THR A 306 13.97 16.02 -4.63
CA THR A 306 13.57 14.82 -5.38
C THR A 306 13.43 15.16 -6.87
N PRO A 307 14.53 15.33 -7.61
CA PRO A 307 14.48 15.84 -8.99
C PRO A 307 13.77 14.90 -9.98
N ALA A 308 13.72 13.60 -9.69
CA ALA A 308 13.04 12.60 -10.51
C ALA A 308 11.57 12.33 -10.08
N LEU A 309 11.02 13.14 -9.16
CA LEU A 309 9.69 12.89 -8.61
C LEU A 309 8.61 13.01 -9.70
N ASP A 310 7.84 11.95 -9.84
CA ASP A 310 6.82 11.80 -10.89
C ASP A 310 5.42 11.63 -10.30
N VAL A 311 5.32 10.86 -9.21
CA VAL A 311 4.06 10.51 -8.57
C VAL A 311 4.06 10.95 -7.12
N ILE A 312 3.04 11.74 -6.75
CA ILE A 312 2.86 12.27 -5.41
C ILE A 312 1.49 11.84 -4.86
N PHE A 313 1.50 11.15 -3.72
CA PHE A 313 0.32 10.88 -2.90
C PHE A 313 0.42 11.67 -1.61
N LEU A 314 -0.61 12.44 -1.32
CA LEU A 314 -0.71 13.24 -0.13
C LEU A 314 -2.02 12.87 0.59
N GLY A 315 -1.89 12.52 1.85
CA GLY A 315 -2.99 12.36 2.78
C GLY A 315 -3.58 13.73 3.13
N PRO A 316 -4.31 13.85 4.24
CA PRO A 316 -5.00 15.07 4.60
C PRO A 316 -4.02 16.22 4.79
N LEU A 317 -4.10 17.23 3.91
CA LEU A 317 -3.21 18.40 3.94
C LEU A 317 -3.84 19.60 4.65
N SER A 318 -3.02 20.38 5.34
CA SER A 318 -3.31 21.77 5.70
C SER A 318 -2.88 22.75 4.59
N ASN A 319 -3.26 24.02 4.70
CA ASN A 319 -2.74 25.10 3.83
C ASN A 319 -1.22 25.23 3.92
N TYR A 320 -0.66 25.03 5.11
CA TYR A 320 0.78 25.12 5.31
C TYR A 320 1.51 23.94 4.67
N ASP A 321 0.97 22.72 4.79
CA ASP A 321 1.53 21.55 4.14
C ASP A 321 1.58 21.72 2.60
N ILE A 322 0.56 22.35 2.00
CA ILE A 322 0.53 22.64 0.56
C ILE A 322 1.64 23.61 0.16
N GLN A 323 1.90 24.64 0.96
CA GLN A 323 3.01 25.55 0.70
C GLN A 323 4.35 24.80 0.73
N VAL A 324 4.53 23.93 1.72
CA VAL A 324 5.75 23.12 1.87
C VAL A 324 5.93 22.17 0.68
N VAL A 325 4.86 21.54 0.19
CA VAL A 325 4.89 20.70 -1.02
C VAL A 325 5.16 21.53 -2.27
N THR A 326 4.56 22.71 -2.40
CA THR A 326 4.82 23.65 -3.49
C THR A 326 6.30 24.04 -3.54
N ASP A 327 6.88 24.32 -2.37
CA ASP A 327 8.30 24.63 -2.25
C ASP A 327 9.17 23.40 -2.57
N LEU A 328 8.76 22.19 -2.18
CA LEU A 328 9.46 20.95 -2.57
C LEU A 328 9.52 20.80 -4.10
N VAL A 329 8.38 20.95 -4.79
CA VAL A 329 8.30 20.84 -6.25
C VAL A 329 9.21 21.89 -6.91
N LYS A 330 9.11 23.14 -6.45
CA LYS A 330 9.93 24.25 -6.96
C LYS A 330 11.43 24.03 -6.74
N ARG A 331 11.86 23.64 -5.54
CA ARG A 331 13.28 23.42 -5.20
C ARG A 331 13.85 22.18 -5.88
N SER A 332 13.03 21.14 -6.06
CA SER A 332 13.43 19.89 -6.71
C SER A 332 13.49 20.03 -8.24
N GLY A 333 12.74 20.98 -8.81
CA GLY A 333 12.61 21.13 -10.27
C GLY A 333 11.94 19.91 -10.93
N CYS A 334 11.21 19.12 -10.15
CA CYS A 334 10.52 17.94 -10.64
C CYS A 334 9.27 18.31 -11.44
N LYS A 335 8.77 17.36 -12.22
CA LYS A 335 7.62 17.54 -13.12
C LYS A 335 6.62 16.40 -12.93
N PRO A 336 5.91 16.36 -11.79
CA PRO A 336 5.01 15.26 -11.48
C PRO A 336 3.94 15.10 -12.57
N THR A 337 3.74 13.86 -13.03
CA THR A 337 2.65 13.50 -13.95
C THR A 337 1.40 13.05 -13.19
N CYS A 338 1.54 12.65 -11.92
CA CYS A 338 0.43 12.17 -11.10
C CYS A 338 0.42 12.84 -9.72
N LEU A 339 -0.71 13.44 -9.36
CA LEU A 339 -0.99 14.00 -8.03
C LEU A 339 -2.29 13.42 -7.49
N ASP A 340 -2.22 12.76 -6.34
CA ASP A 340 -3.38 12.28 -5.58
C ASP A 340 -3.32 12.88 -4.17
N MET A 341 -4.40 13.53 -3.75
CA MET A 341 -4.38 14.40 -2.57
C MET A 341 -5.69 14.36 -1.79
N ALA A 342 -5.58 14.21 -0.48
CA ALA A 342 -6.67 14.31 0.47
C ALA A 342 -6.68 15.68 1.16
N PHE A 343 -7.86 16.18 1.54
CA PHE A 343 -7.94 17.42 2.31
C PHE A 343 -9.02 17.40 3.39
N VAL A 344 -8.74 18.16 4.45
CA VAL A 344 -9.61 18.33 5.63
C VAL A 344 -10.41 19.62 5.54
N TYR A 345 -9.79 20.69 5.02
CA TYR A 345 -10.37 22.03 4.91
C TYR A 345 -10.23 22.54 3.48
N ARG A 346 -10.83 23.70 3.15
CA ARG A 346 -10.70 24.37 1.84
C ARG A 346 -9.30 24.97 1.64
N PRO A 347 -8.43 24.34 0.85
CA PRO A 347 -7.06 24.79 0.73
C PRO A 347 -6.86 25.63 -0.52
N SER A 348 -6.00 26.65 -0.45
CA SER A 348 -5.58 27.38 -1.63
C SER A 348 -4.57 26.55 -2.43
N PHE A 349 -5.04 25.91 -3.50
CA PHE A 349 -4.21 25.04 -4.35
C PHE A 349 -3.64 25.74 -5.58
N GLU A 350 -4.05 26.96 -5.83
CA GLU A 350 -3.73 27.68 -7.05
C GLU A 350 -2.21 27.70 -7.29
N GLN A 351 -1.43 27.99 -6.25
CA GLN A 351 0.04 28.05 -6.35
C GLN A 351 0.69 26.71 -6.68
N LEU A 352 0.18 25.62 -6.11
CA LEU A 352 0.70 24.27 -6.39
C LEU A 352 0.35 23.87 -7.82
N LEU A 353 -0.91 24.06 -8.23
CA LEU A 353 -1.39 23.70 -9.56
C LEU A 353 -0.71 24.52 -10.66
N GLN A 354 -0.46 25.81 -10.44
CA GLN A 354 0.31 26.65 -11.37
C GLN A 354 1.74 26.13 -11.64
N ARG A 355 2.27 25.20 -10.84
CA ARG A 355 3.62 24.64 -11.00
C ARG A 355 3.66 23.27 -11.66
N LEU A 356 2.53 22.61 -11.83
CA LEU A 356 2.48 21.22 -12.31
C LEU A 356 2.10 21.15 -13.79
N ASP A 357 2.87 21.80 -14.66
CA ASP A 357 2.55 21.90 -16.11
C ASP A 357 2.46 20.54 -16.83
N ASN A 358 3.08 19.50 -16.26
CA ASN A 358 3.11 18.13 -16.82
C ASN A 358 2.08 17.19 -16.19
N LEU A 359 1.17 17.70 -15.37
CA LEU A 359 0.19 16.86 -14.68
C LEU A 359 -0.74 16.16 -15.68
N GLU A 360 -0.72 14.83 -15.67
CA GLU A 360 -1.54 13.95 -16.50
C GLU A 360 -2.73 13.37 -15.72
N GLU A 361 -2.53 13.08 -14.43
CA GLU A 361 -3.53 12.48 -13.55
C GLU A 361 -3.66 13.32 -12.27
N LEU A 362 -4.88 13.81 -12.01
CA LEU A 362 -5.22 14.54 -10.79
C LEU A 362 -6.34 13.77 -10.07
N ALA A 363 -6.07 13.35 -8.85
CA ALA A 363 -7.06 12.78 -7.94
C ALA A 363 -7.18 13.65 -6.70
N ILE A 364 -8.41 14.02 -6.36
CA ILE A 364 -8.70 14.87 -5.22
C ILE A 364 -9.79 14.21 -4.41
N HIS A 365 -9.57 14.08 -3.11
CA HIS A 365 -10.51 13.41 -2.23
C HIS A 365 -10.73 14.11 -0.89
N GLY A 366 -11.97 14.11 -0.41
CA GLY A 366 -12.29 14.61 0.92
C GLY A 366 -11.91 13.60 1.99
N TRP A 367 -11.39 14.08 3.11
CA TRP A 367 -11.06 13.23 4.26
C TRP A 367 -12.32 12.66 4.94
N GLU A 368 -12.26 11.40 5.41
CA GLU A 368 -13.43 10.71 5.98
C GLU A 368 -13.81 11.21 7.38
N ASP A 369 -12.82 11.63 8.17
CA ASP A 369 -13.04 12.01 9.56
C ASP A 369 -13.56 13.46 9.71
N THR A 370 -13.85 14.17 8.60
CA THR A 370 -14.42 15.54 8.66
C THR A 370 -15.90 15.51 9.06
N SER A 371 -16.28 16.49 9.89
CA SER A 371 -17.68 16.71 10.26
C SER A 371 -18.51 17.05 8.99
N GLU A 372 -19.82 16.77 8.98
CA GLU A 372 -20.66 17.11 7.82
C GLU A 372 -20.74 18.61 7.55
N GLU A 373 -20.61 19.43 8.60
CA GLU A 373 -20.65 20.90 8.50
C GLU A 373 -19.42 21.46 7.77
N ASP A 374 -18.31 20.70 7.75
CA ASP A 374 -17.05 21.07 7.11
C ASP A 374 -16.84 20.37 5.75
N ALA A 375 -17.91 19.83 5.14
CA ALA A 375 -17.82 19.20 3.84
C ALA A 375 -17.14 20.16 2.85
N SER A 376 -15.91 19.81 2.46
CA SER A 376 -15.09 20.70 1.67
C SER A 376 -15.60 20.68 0.23
N ASP A 377 -15.88 21.87 -0.28
CA ASP A 377 -16.19 22.11 -1.68
C ASP A 377 -14.88 22.14 -2.47
N CYS A 378 -14.81 21.42 -3.60
CA CYS A 378 -13.64 21.44 -4.47
C CYS A 378 -13.73 22.43 -5.63
N ASN A 379 -14.74 23.32 -5.64
CA ASN A 379 -14.87 24.40 -6.63
C ASN A 379 -13.63 25.29 -6.74
N GLU A 380 -12.90 25.53 -5.64
CA GLU A 380 -11.64 26.28 -5.66
C GLU A 380 -10.52 25.55 -6.43
N VAL A 381 -10.59 24.22 -6.53
CA VAL A 381 -9.68 23.42 -7.37
C VAL A 381 -10.19 23.35 -8.81
N LEU A 382 -11.49 23.25 -9.00
CA LEU A 382 -12.09 23.15 -10.34
C LEU A 382 -12.05 24.47 -11.11
N ALA A 383 -12.20 25.62 -10.44
CA ALA A 383 -12.24 26.92 -11.10
C ALA A 383 -10.94 27.24 -11.87
N PRO A 384 -9.73 27.01 -11.34
CA PRO A 384 -8.49 27.13 -12.12
C PRO A 384 -8.40 26.18 -13.32
N LEU A 385 -9.07 25.02 -13.27
CA LEU A 385 -9.10 24.09 -14.41
C LEU A 385 -10.01 24.57 -15.55
N LEU A 386 -10.88 25.54 -15.28
CA LEU A 386 -11.73 26.16 -16.29
C LEU A 386 -10.91 27.10 -17.17
N ARG A 387 -11.07 26.97 -18.47
CA ARG A 387 -10.48 27.92 -19.41
C ARG A 387 -11.21 29.25 -19.32
N VAL A 388 -10.48 30.33 -19.02
CA VAL A 388 -10.95 31.70 -19.25
C VAL A 388 -10.46 32.12 -20.64
N GLU A 389 -11.32 32.76 -21.44
CA GLU A 389 -10.89 33.25 -22.76
C GLU A 389 -9.66 34.15 -22.62
N GLY A 390 -8.59 33.79 -23.34
CA GLY A 390 -7.31 34.51 -23.30
C GLY A 390 -6.31 34.06 -22.23
N SER A 391 -6.67 33.13 -21.33
CA SER A 391 -5.71 32.53 -20.38
C SER A 391 -5.11 31.22 -20.93
N PRO A 392 -3.85 30.89 -20.58
CA PRO A 392 -3.29 29.58 -20.89
C PRO A 392 -4.06 28.49 -20.16
N PHE A 393 -4.15 27.30 -20.75
CA PHE A 393 -4.74 26.15 -20.08
C PHE A 393 -3.92 25.75 -18.86
N PHE A 394 -4.57 25.68 -17.71
CA PHE A 394 -4.03 24.98 -16.57
C PHE A 394 -3.92 23.48 -16.91
N HIS A 395 -2.73 22.91 -16.79
CA HIS A 395 -2.44 21.49 -17.07
C HIS A 395 -2.94 21.02 -18.46
N PRO A 396 -2.29 21.43 -19.56
CA PRO A 396 -2.69 21.04 -20.92
C PRO A 396 -2.60 19.52 -21.17
N ARG A 397 -1.93 18.77 -20.28
CA ARG A 397 -1.72 17.33 -20.36
C ARG A 397 -2.66 16.49 -19.48
N LEU A 398 -3.53 17.12 -18.68
CA LEU A 398 -4.41 16.40 -17.76
C LEU A 398 -5.42 15.54 -18.53
N ARG A 399 -5.20 14.22 -18.50
CA ARG A 399 -6.00 13.19 -19.17
C ARG A 399 -6.99 12.50 -18.23
N ARG A 400 -6.75 12.53 -16.92
CA ARG A 400 -7.59 11.87 -15.91
C ARG A 400 -7.84 12.79 -14.73
N LEU A 401 -9.11 12.97 -14.42
CA LEU A 401 -9.56 13.68 -13.22
C LEU A 401 -10.38 12.73 -12.37
N SER A 402 -10.02 12.58 -11.09
CA SER A 402 -10.76 11.77 -10.11
C SER A 402 -11.19 12.64 -8.95
N ILE A 403 -12.49 12.60 -8.61
CA ILE A 403 -13.08 13.34 -7.49
C ILE A 403 -13.77 12.34 -6.58
N SER A 404 -13.46 12.37 -5.28
CA SER A 404 -14.02 11.42 -4.31
C SER A 404 -14.41 12.12 -3.01
N ASN A 405 -15.58 11.81 -2.44
CA ASN A 405 -16.00 12.35 -1.14
C ASN A 405 -15.94 13.90 -1.02
N LEU A 406 -16.34 14.63 -2.08
CA LEU A 406 -16.30 16.10 -2.13
C LEU A 406 -17.57 16.68 -2.70
N GLN A 407 -17.99 17.82 -2.16
CA GLN A 407 -19.03 18.63 -2.79
C GLN A 407 -18.40 19.46 -3.92
N PHE A 408 -19.18 19.70 -4.98
CA PHE A 408 -18.79 20.57 -6.08
C PHE A 408 -20.02 21.07 -6.81
N ASP A 409 -19.84 22.15 -7.57
CA ASP A 409 -20.80 22.62 -8.56
C ASP A 409 -20.70 21.73 -9.81
N PRO A 410 -21.75 20.94 -10.11
CA PRO A 410 -21.74 20.07 -11.28
C PRO A 410 -21.71 20.85 -12.60
N ASP A 411 -22.26 22.06 -12.67
CA ASP A 411 -22.18 22.89 -13.88
C ASP A 411 -20.74 23.37 -14.12
N LEU A 412 -20.02 23.75 -13.05
CA LEU A 412 -18.60 24.07 -13.14
C LEU A 412 -17.79 22.86 -13.66
N LEU A 413 -18.02 21.67 -13.12
CA LEU A 413 -17.34 20.45 -13.58
C LEU A 413 -17.65 20.13 -15.03
N VAL A 414 -18.90 20.28 -15.47
CA VAL A 414 -19.29 20.13 -16.89
C VAL A 414 -18.51 21.11 -17.75
N HIS A 415 -18.44 22.39 -17.38
CA HIS A 415 -17.69 23.38 -18.14
C HIS A 415 -16.18 23.08 -18.18
N VAL A 416 -15.59 22.56 -17.09
CA VAL A 416 -14.20 22.10 -17.08
C VAL A 416 -14.01 20.98 -18.12
N VAL A 417 -14.88 19.98 -18.14
CA VAL A 417 -14.82 18.86 -19.09
C VAL A 417 -15.03 19.34 -20.53
N GLU A 418 -16.08 20.12 -20.78
CA GLU A 418 -16.40 20.64 -22.11
C GLU A 418 -15.29 21.54 -22.65
N SER A 419 -14.73 22.41 -21.81
CA SER A 419 -13.59 23.23 -22.20
C SER A 419 -12.42 22.35 -22.66
N ARG A 420 -12.20 21.21 -22.00
CA ARG A 420 -11.16 20.19 -22.31
C ARG A 420 -11.43 19.35 -23.55
N LEU A 421 -12.69 19.05 -23.83
CA LEU A 421 -13.10 18.24 -24.98
C LEU A 421 -13.32 19.06 -26.25
N SER A 422 -13.62 20.37 -26.11
CA SER A 422 -13.76 21.26 -27.26
C SER A 422 -12.48 21.24 -28.10
N THR A 423 -12.62 20.88 -29.37
CA THR A 423 -11.52 20.82 -30.33
C THR A 423 -11.00 22.23 -30.59
N VAL A 424 -9.92 22.60 -29.93
CA VAL A 424 -9.17 23.82 -30.24
C VAL A 424 -8.21 23.48 -31.40
N PRO A 425 -8.06 24.38 -32.40
CA PRO A 425 -7.27 24.14 -33.61
C PRO A 425 -5.81 23.71 -33.35
N GLU A 426 -5.26 23.01 -34.34
CA GLU A 426 -4.02 22.19 -34.44
C GLU A 426 -2.69 22.71 -33.85
N ARG A 427 -2.66 23.83 -33.11
CA ARG A 427 -1.42 24.51 -32.72
C ARG A 427 -0.93 24.26 -31.28
N GLU A 428 -1.70 23.61 -30.41
CA GLU A 428 -1.27 23.33 -29.03
C GLU A 428 -1.15 21.82 -28.79
N GLU A 429 -0.04 21.38 -28.15
CA GLU A 429 0.19 20.00 -27.67
C GLU A 429 -0.78 19.67 -26.52
N ARG A 430 -2.06 19.59 -26.84
CA ARG A 430 -3.13 19.38 -25.88
C ARG A 430 -3.52 17.92 -25.85
N ILE A 431 -3.60 17.37 -24.63
CA ILE A 431 -4.14 16.03 -24.42
C ILE A 431 -5.59 16.18 -23.95
N PRO A 432 -6.58 15.59 -24.64
CA PRO A 432 -7.97 15.64 -24.20
C PRO A 432 -8.14 14.93 -22.85
N LEU A 433 -9.10 15.39 -22.06
CA LEU A 433 -9.53 14.64 -20.88
C LEU A 433 -10.18 13.33 -21.35
N THR A 434 -9.62 12.19 -20.96
CA THR A 434 -10.07 10.86 -21.37
C THR A 434 -10.89 10.16 -20.29
N VAL A 435 -10.67 10.48 -19.01
CA VAL A 435 -11.36 9.83 -17.89
C VAL A 435 -11.77 10.87 -16.86
N LEU A 436 -13.07 10.94 -16.57
CA LEU A 436 -13.60 11.57 -15.37
C LEU A 436 -14.12 10.48 -14.45
N GLU A 437 -13.52 10.36 -13.28
CA GLU A 437 -13.87 9.35 -12.29
C GLU A 437 -14.47 9.98 -11.05
N MET A 438 -15.65 9.49 -10.68
CA MET A 438 -16.39 9.90 -9.48
C MET A 438 -16.45 8.71 -8.52
N CYS A 439 -15.70 8.79 -7.43
CA CYS A 439 -15.65 7.72 -6.43
C CYS A 439 -16.46 8.08 -5.19
N HIS A 440 -17.04 7.05 -4.57
CA HIS A 440 -17.51 6.93 -3.19
C HIS A 440 -17.88 8.21 -2.40
N PHE A 441 -19.14 8.26 -1.94
CA PHE A 441 -19.66 9.24 -0.99
C PHE A 441 -20.19 8.48 0.24
N PRO A 442 -19.41 8.37 1.34
CA PRO A 442 -19.63 7.37 2.39
C PRO A 442 -20.91 7.56 3.21
N LYS A 443 -21.37 8.80 3.37
CA LYS A 443 -22.41 9.13 4.34
C LYS A 443 -23.80 8.91 3.76
N GLU A 444 -24.72 8.36 4.55
CA GLU A 444 -26.08 7.96 4.14
C GLU A 444 -26.85 9.12 3.47
N ASN A 445 -26.62 10.35 3.93
CA ASN A 445 -27.19 11.58 3.37
C ASN A 445 -26.65 11.96 1.98
N ASN A 446 -25.46 11.48 1.60
CA ASN A 446 -24.85 11.78 0.30
C ASN A 446 -25.25 10.80 -0.80
N SER A 447 -26.02 9.74 -0.51
CA SER A 447 -26.49 8.79 -1.52
C SER A 447 -27.42 9.45 -2.54
N THR A 448 -28.27 10.38 -2.08
CA THR A 448 -29.16 11.19 -2.93
C THR A 448 -28.36 12.19 -3.76
N LEU A 449 -27.40 12.88 -3.15
CA LEU A 449 -26.52 13.84 -3.83
C LEU A 449 -25.67 13.16 -4.91
N PHE A 450 -25.10 11.98 -4.62
CA PHE A 450 -24.37 11.20 -5.61
C PHE A 450 -25.25 10.73 -6.75
N GLY A 451 -26.49 10.30 -6.45
CA GLY A 451 -27.49 9.97 -7.47
C GLY A 451 -27.83 11.16 -8.37
N PHE A 452 -27.96 12.35 -7.77
CA PHE A 452 -28.17 13.60 -8.48
C PHE A 452 -26.98 13.94 -9.39
N TYR A 453 -25.74 13.99 -8.86
CA TYR A 453 -24.53 14.23 -9.65
C TYR A 453 -24.38 13.23 -10.79
N LYS A 454 -24.63 11.95 -10.52
CA LYS A 454 -24.56 10.91 -11.55
C LYS A 454 -25.55 11.13 -12.68
N THR A 455 -26.78 11.51 -12.35
CA THR A 455 -27.83 11.75 -13.35
C THR A 455 -27.49 12.98 -14.18
N MET A 456 -27.14 14.09 -13.52
CA MET A 456 -26.82 15.35 -14.18
C MET A 456 -25.58 15.25 -15.07
N LEU A 457 -24.48 14.69 -14.57
CA LEU A 457 -23.23 14.55 -15.34
C LEU A 457 -23.43 13.62 -16.54
N ARG A 458 -24.18 12.52 -16.39
CA ARG A 458 -24.50 11.64 -17.52
C ARG A 458 -25.35 12.34 -18.57
N ASP A 459 -26.38 13.07 -18.16
CA ASP A 459 -27.24 13.78 -19.09
C ASP A 459 -26.43 14.78 -19.94
N ARG A 460 -25.59 15.58 -19.27
CA ARG A 460 -24.78 16.62 -19.92
C ARG A 460 -23.57 16.10 -20.70
N LEU A 461 -22.93 15.03 -20.25
CA LEU A 461 -21.66 14.54 -20.84
C LEU A 461 -21.83 13.30 -21.72
N SER A 462 -23.02 12.69 -21.79
CA SER A 462 -23.29 11.48 -22.59
C SER A 462 -22.91 11.64 -24.07
N GLN A 463 -23.07 12.83 -24.65
CA GLN A 463 -22.69 13.11 -26.03
C GLN A 463 -21.19 12.86 -26.30
N TYR A 464 -20.34 12.97 -25.28
CA TYR A 464 -18.90 12.76 -25.38
C TYR A 464 -18.46 11.31 -25.11
N GLU A 465 -19.29 10.47 -24.49
CA GLU A 465 -18.96 9.06 -24.17
C GLU A 465 -18.78 8.18 -25.42
N SER A 466 -19.30 8.61 -26.58
CA SER A 466 -19.12 7.90 -27.86
C SER A 466 -17.68 7.99 -28.41
N GLY A 467 -16.85 8.87 -27.85
CA GLY A 467 -15.45 9.09 -28.24
C GLY A 467 -14.43 8.44 -27.30
N ALA A 468 -13.33 9.14 -27.07
CA ALA A 468 -12.23 8.71 -26.18
C ALA A 468 -12.46 9.07 -24.69
N PHE A 469 -13.59 9.69 -24.36
CA PHE A 469 -13.93 10.13 -23.02
C PHE A 469 -14.77 9.07 -22.30
N MET A 470 -14.40 8.77 -21.05
CA MET A 470 -15.08 7.80 -20.19
C MET A 470 -15.48 8.45 -18.87
N LEU A 471 -16.77 8.40 -18.56
CA LEU A 471 -17.32 8.83 -17.28
C LEU A 471 -17.53 7.59 -16.38
N VAL A 472 -16.71 7.48 -15.34
CA VAL A 472 -16.70 6.33 -14.42
C VAL A 472 -17.35 6.70 -13.10
N PHE A 473 -18.36 5.94 -12.68
CA PHE A 473 -18.92 5.99 -11.34
C PHE A 473 -18.62 4.68 -10.62
N ASP A 474 -17.68 4.70 -9.69
CA ASP A 474 -17.34 3.51 -8.90
C ASP A 474 -17.64 3.74 -7.41
N PRO A 475 -18.79 3.26 -6.90
CA PRO A 475 -19.13 3.39 -5.49
C PRO A 475 -18.23 2.55 -4.57
N LYS A 476 -17.47 1.59 -5.13
CA LYS A 476 -16.62 0.63 -4.41
C LYS A 476 -15.12 0.93 -4.56
N ALA A 477 -14.73 1.88 -5.41
CA ALA A 477 -13.32 2.28 -5.64
C ALA A 477 -12.66 3.02 -4.46
N PHE A 478 -13.21 2.89 -3.25
CA PHE A 478 -12.80 3.62 -2.04
C PHE A 478 -11.29 3.63 -1.74
N ASN A 479 -10.53 2.68 -2.29
CA ASN A 479 -9.07 2.74 -2.29
C ASN A 479 -8.53 3.03 -3.70
N SER A 480 -8.62 4.28 -4.17
CA SER A 480 -7.81 4.77 -5.30
C SER A 480 -6.32 4.48 -5.07
N ARG A 481 -5.88 4.57 -3.81
CA ARG A 481 -4.54 4.16 -3.35
C ARG A 481 -4.16 2.75 -3.79
N ASN A 482 -5.08 1.77 -3.71
CA ASN A 482 -4.80 0.41 -4.17
C ASN A 482 -4.66 0.32 -5.69
N ARG A 483 -5.29 1.22 -6.47
CA ARG A 483 -5.19 1.19 -7.94
C ARG A 483 -3.85 1.74 -8.42
N LEU A 484 -3.37 2.82 -7.82
CA LEU A 484 -2.07 3.38 -8.20
C LEU A 484 -0.90 2.58 -7.60
N GLN A 485 -1.08 1.98 -6.42
CA GLN A 485 -0.13 0.98 -5.91
C GLN A 485 -0.01 -0.25 -6.83
N ARG A 486 -1.09 -0.65 -7.54
CA ARG A 486 -1.06 -1.76 -8.50
C ARG A 486 -0.31 -1.48 -9.81
N ARG A 487 0.08 -0.22 -10.08
CA ARG A 487 1.00 0.05 -11.21
C ARG A 487 2.44 -0.45 -10.91
N PHE A 488 2.72 -0.85 -9.68
CA PHE A 488 4.01 -1.35 -9.17
C PHE A 488 3.85 -2.73 -8.52
#